data_AF-A0A6B3M3S6-F1
#
_entry.id   AF-A0A6B3M3S6-F1
#
_cell.length_a   1.000
_cell.length_b   1.000
_cell.length_c   1.000
_cell.angle_alpha   90.00
_cell.angle_beta   90.00
_cell.angle_gamma   90.00
#
_symmetry.space_group_name_H-M   'P 1'
#
loop_
_entity.id
_entity.type
_entity.pdbx_description
1 polymer ?
#
loop_
_entity_poly.entity_id
_entity_poly.type
_entity_poly.pdbx_seq_one_letter_code
_entity_poly.pdbx_strand_id
1 'polypeptide(L)'
;MIPVIDKAAYSQLLVKFQPKVIETEEEYNSSYQVLLELMARGDRTPEETAVLKLITSLVKDYERKLEKLEPPEPVSPHEMLLHLMEENNLRQADLARRLGSSGVVSEIVNGKRSISKSQAKTLGEIFQVSPGLFI
;
A
#
# COMPACT_ATOMS: atom_id res chain seq x y z
N MET A 1 -16.55 1.84 23.74
CA MET A 1 -18.02 1.79 23.74
C MET A 1 -18.45 1.59 22.30
N ILE A 2 -19.12 0.48 21.96
CA ILE A 2 -19.68 0.30 20.61
C ILE A 2 -20.89 1.23 20.55
N PRO A 3 -20.94 2.23 19.64
CA PRO A 3 -22.10 3.10 19.54
C PRO A 3 -23.33 2.24 19.19
N VAL A 4 -24.44 2.50 19.88
CA VAL A 4 -25.71 1.83 19.62
C VAL A 4 -26.17 2.31 18.25
N ILE A 5 -26.18 1.39 17.29
CA ILE A 5 -26.62 1.64 15.91
C ILE A 5 -28.14 1.79 15.90
N ASP A 6 -28.63 2.92 15.36
CA ASP A 6 -30.04 3.05 15.01
C ASP A 6 -30.34 2.17 13.78
N LYS A 7 -31.21 1.17 13.97
CA LYS A 7 -31.53 0.21 12.92
C LYS A 7 -32.27 0.84 11.75
N ALA A 8 -33.13 1.83 11.97
CA ALA A 8 -33.90 2.46 10.90
C ALA A 8 -32.98 3.34 10.05
N ALA A 9 -32.13 4.15 10.68
CA ALA A 9 -31.13 4.96 9.98
C ALA A 9 -30.15 4.08 9.21
N TYR A 10 -29.62 3.01 9.84
CA TYR A 10 -28.74 2.07 9.15
C TYR A 10 -29.42 1.38 7.96
N SER A 11 -30.68 0.97 8.11
CA SER A 11 -31.44 0.36 7.01
C SER A 11 -31.62 1.30 5.82
N GLN A 12 -31.87 2.59 6.07
CA GLN A 12 -31.95 3.58 4.99
C GLN A 12 -30.61 3.73 4.24
N LEU A 13 -29.48 3.69 4.96
CA LEU A 13 -28.16 3.72 4.31
C LEU A 13 -27.91 2.46 3.49
N LEU A 14 -28.32 1.28 3.98
CA LEU A 14 -28.20 0.03 3.22
C LEU A 14 -29.06 0.06 1.95
N VAL A 15 -30.28 0.60 2.01
CA VAL A 15 -31.12 0.80 0.83
C VAL A 15 -30.52 1.82 -0.14
N LYS A 16 -29.92 2.89 0.38
CA LYS A 16 -29.27 3.94 -0.43
C LYS A 16 -28.07 3.39 -1.19
N PHE A 17 -27.14 2.75 -0.48
CA PHE A 17 -25.84 2.35 -1.04
C PHE A 17 -25.81 0.94 -1.60
N GLN A 18 -26.79 0.11 -1.25
CA GLN A 18 -26.95 -1.28 -1.72
C GLN A 18 -25.64 -2.07 -1.72
N PRO A 19 -24.90 -2.12 -0.59
CA PRO A 19 -23.61 -2.80 -0.55
C PRO A 19 -23.79 -4.29 -0.81
N LYS A 20 -22.96 -4.83 -1.70
CA LYS A 20 -22.94 -6.24 -2.07
C LYS A 20 -21.51 -6.72 -2.30
N VAL A 21 -21.33 -8.03 -2.39
CA VAL A 21 -20.05 -8.61 -2.85
C VAL A 21 -19.74 -8.03 -4.23
N ILE A 22 -18.50 -7.54 -4.38
CA ILE A 22 -18.01 -6.94 -5.62
C ILE A 22 -17.43 -8.06 -6.49
N GLU A 23 -17.94 -8.18 -7.70
CA GLU A 23 -17.53 -9.18 -8.69
C GLU A 23 -17.00 -8.54 -9.98
N THR A 24 -17.37 -7.29 -10.28
CA THR A 24 -16.93 -6.57 -11.47
C THR A 24 -16.23 -5.24 -11.16
N GLU A 25 -15.52 -4.70 -12.14
CA GLU A 25 -14.83 -3.41 -12.02
C GLU A 25 -15.82 -2.23 -11.87
N GLU A 26 -16.98 -2.29 -12.53
CA GLU A 26 -18.03 -1.27 -12.41
C GLU A 26 -18.61 -1.23 -10.99
N GLU A 27 -18.77 -2.41 -10.37
CA GLU A 27 -19.22 -2.53 -8.99
C GLU A 27 -18.15 -2.03 -8.00
N TYR A 28 -16.88 -2.30 -8.30
CA TYR A 28 -15.75 -1.78 -7.56
C TYR A 28 -15.73 -0.26 -7.59
N ASN A 29 -15.77 0.33 -8.79
CA ASN A 29 -15.76 1.78 -8.99
C ASN A 29 -16.94 2.45 -8.27
N SER A 30 -18.13 1.88 -8.38
CA SER A 30 -19.32 2.39 -7.69
C SER A 30 -19.16 2.34 -6.16
N SER A 31 -18.68 1.21 -5.63
CA SER A 31 -18.42 1.04 -4.19
C SER A 31 -17.33 1.98 -3.69
N TYR A 32 -16.29 2.19 -4.49
CA TYR A 32 -15.18 3.07 -4.18
C TYR A 32 -15.62 4.55 -4.12
N GLN A 33 -16.50 4.98 -5.01
CA GLN A 33 -17.07 6.34 -4.95
C GLN A 33 -17.86 6.57 -3.66
N VAL A 34 -18.65 5.58 -3.22
CA VAL A 34 -19.35 5.69 -1.93
C VAL A 34 -18.37 5.75 -0.76
N LEU A 35 -17.29 4.96 -0.80
CA LEU A 35 -16.22 5.01 0.20
C LEU A 35 -15.61 6.41 0.28
N LEU A 36 -15.28 7.02 -0.86
CA LEU A 36 -14.74 8.39 -0.92
C LEU A 36 -15.76 9.42 -0.38
N GLU A 37 -17.03 9.32 -0.79
CA GLU A 37 -18.11 10.18 -0.29
C GLU A 37 -18.19 10.14 1.24
N LEU A 38 -18.19 8.94 1.82
CA LEU A 38 -18.27 8.78 3.28
C LEU A 38 -16.98 9.23 3.97
N MET A 39 -15.79 8.99 3.39
CA MET A 39 -14.51 9.44 3.98
C MET A 39 -14.38 10.97 4.01
N ALA A 40 -14.95 11.67 3.02
CA ALA A 40 -14.93 13.13 2.95
C ALA A 40 -15.81 13.80 4.02
N ARG A 41 -16.72 13.06 4.66
CA ARG A 41 -17.61 13.59 5.71
C ARG A 41 -16.90 13.67 7.06
N GLY A 42 -16.77 14.90 7.58
CA GLY A 42 -16.14 15.18 8.87
C GLY A 42 -16.98 14.79 10.09
N ASP A 43 -18.30 14.69 9.92
CA ASP A 43 -19.31 14.56 10.98
C ASP A 43 -20.15 13.27 10.84
N ARG A 44 -19.51 12.18 10.42
CA ARG A 44 -20.18 10.88 10.21
C ARG A 44 -20.94 10.40 11.44
N THR A 45 -22.16 9.90 11.22
CA THR A 45 -22.89 9.16 12.26
C THR A 45 -22.24 7.78 12.50
N PRO A 46 -22.58 7.12 13.62
CA PRO A 46 -22.18 5.72 13.85
C PRO A 46 -22.60 4.77 12.72
N GLU A 47 -23.78 4.97 12.14
CA GLU A 47 -24.34 4.17 11.05
C GLU A 47 -23.55 4.36 9.76
N GLU A 48 -23.22 5.61 9.41
CA GLU A 48 -22.38 5.93 8.25
C GLU A 48 -20.98 5.35 8.42
N THR A 49 -20.43 5.41 9.64
CA THR A 49 -19.16 4.76 9.97
C THR A 49 -19.25 3.24 9.83
N ALA A 50 -20.38 2.63 10.20
CA ALA A 50 -20.60 1.19 10.01
C ALA A 50 -20.69 0.81 8.53
N VAL A 51 -21.39 1.60 7.71
CA VAL A 51 -21.45 1.38 6.25
C VAL A 51 -20.08 1.56 5.61
N LEU A 52 -19.34 2.60 5.99
CA LEU A 52 -17.98 2.81 5.48
C LEU A 52 -17.09 1.58 5.76
N LYS A 53 -17.14 1.04 6.97
CA LYS A 53 -16.37 -0.17 7.33
C LYS A 53 -16.81 -1.39 6.51
N LEU A 54 -18.11 -1.55 6.26
CA LEU A 54 -18.63 -2.61 5.41
C LEU A 54 -18.10 -2.48 3.98
N ILE A 55 -18.26 -1.32 3.35
CA ILE A 55 -17.80 -1.06 1.98
C ILE A 55 -16.28 -1.21 1.87
N THR A 56 -15.53 -0.69 2.85
CA THR A 56 -14.07 -0.87 2.92
C THR A 56 -13.69 -2.35 2.92
N SER A 57 -14.46 -3.19 3.63
CA SER A 57 -14.19 -4.63 3.69
C SER A 57 -14.46 -5.32 2.35
N LEU A 58 -15.50 -4.88 1.62
CA LEU A 58 -15.86 -5.39 0.30
C LEU A 58 -14.83 -4.99 -0.76
N VAL A 59 -14.44 -3.70 -0.79
CA VAL A 59 -13.40 -3.16 -1.67
C VAL A 59 -12.10 -3.92 -1.47
N LYS A 60 -11.63 -4.06 -0.23
CA LYS A 60 -10.41 -4.82 0.08
C LYS A 60 -10.48 -6.29 -0.30
N ASP A 61 -11.67 -6.90 -0.26
CA ASP A 61 -11.82 -8.28 -0.69
C ASP A 61 -11.66 -8.44 -2.20
N TYR A 62 -12.20 -7.50 -2.96
CA TYR A 62 -12.02 -7.46 -4.40
C TYR A 62 -10.58 -7.15 -4.81
N GLU A 63 -9.95 -6.13 -4.20
CA GLU A 63 -8.54 -5.79 -4.45
C GLU A 63 -7.62 -6.99 -4.21
N ARG A 64 -7.80 -7.73 -3.10
CA ARG A 64 -7.02 -8.95 -2.84
C ARG A 64 -7.21 -10.06 -3.89
N LYS A 65 -8.36 -10.13 -4.55
CA LYS A 65 -8.59 -11.08 -5.65
C LYS A 65 -7.87 -10.61 -6.92
N LEU A 66 -7.91 -9.31 -7.20
CA LEU A 66 -7.18 -8.71 -8.31
C LEU A 66 -5.66 -8.86 -8.13
N GLU A 67 -5.10 -8.56 -6.95
CA GLU A 67 -3.67 -8.74 -6.65
C GLU A 67 -3.18 -10.18 -6.86
N LYS A 68 -4.06 -11.18 -6.70
CA LYS A 68 -3.73 -12.59 -6.97
C LYS A 68 -3.75 -12.93 -8.46
N LEU A 69 -4.57 -12.24 -9.24
CA LEU A 69 -4.70 -12.44 -10.67
C LEU A 69 -3.59 -11.69 -11.42
N GLU A 70 -3.32 -10.47 -10.98
CA GLU A 70 -2.35 -9.53 -11.53
C GLU A 70 -1.46 -9.05 -10.38
N PRO A 71 -0.48 -9.88 -9.94
CA PRO A 71 0.48 -9.42 -8.97
C PRO A 71 1.23 -8.22 -9.55
N PRO A 72 1.46 -7.15 -8.76
CA PRO A 72 2.23 -6.02 -9.22
C PRO A 72 3.59 -6.52 -9.73
N GLU A 73 4.10 -5.90 -10.80
CA GLU A 73 5.44 -6.23 -11.26
C GLU A 73 6.42 -6.04 -10.09
N PRO A 74 7.29 -7.04 -9.83
CA PRO A 74 8.23 -6.92 -8.72
C PRO A 74 9.13 -5.71 -8.98
N VAL A 75 9.04 -4.70 -8.11
CA VAL A 75 9.98 -3.57 -8.11
C VAL A 75 11.36 -4.16 -7.96
N SER A 76 12.24 -3.86 -8.91
CA SER A 76 13.57 -4.44 -8.88
C SER A 76 14.36 -3.91 -7.66
N PRO A 77 15.28 -4.70 -7.08
CA PRO A 77 16.08 -4.28 -5.93
C PRO A 77 16.79 -2.93 -6.09
N HIS A 78 17.16 -2.55 -7.32
CA HIS A 78 17.83 -1.28 -7.60
C HIS A 78 16.85 -0.09 -7.63
N GLU A 79 15.63 -0.27 -8.15
CA GLU A 79 14.58 0.76 -8.11
C GLU A 79 14.15 1.05 -6.69
N MET A 80 13.99 -0.01 -5.87
CA MET A 80 13.71 0.13 -4.44
C MET A 80 14.82 0.89 -3.72
N LEU A 81 16.09 0.59 -4.03
CA LEU A 81 17.23 1.32 -3.47
C LEU A 81 17.21 2.80 -3.87
N LEU A 82 16.95 3.12 -5.15
CA LEU A 82 16.86 4.48 -5.64
C LEU A 82 15.76 5.27 -4.92
N HIS A 83 14.58 4.67 -4.80
CA HIS A 83 13.45 5.26 -4.09
C HIS A 83 13.80 5.58 -2.63
N LEU A 84 14.37 4.60 -1.90
CA LEU A 84 14.75 4.80 -0.50
C LEU A 84 15.88 5.83 -0.34
N MET A 85 16.82 5.90 -1.29
CA MET A 85 17.85 6.94 -1.31
C MET A 85 17.24 8.33 -1.48
N GLU A 86 16.25 8.49 -2.35
CA GLU A 86 15.53 9.74 -2.57
C GLU A 86 14.75 10.16 -1.31
N GLU A 87 13.94 9.27 -0.73
CA GLU A 87 13.17 9.55 0.49
C GLU A 87 14.05 9.94 1.68
N ASN A 88 15.25 9.35 1.79
CA ASN A 88 16.19 9.60 2.87
C ASN A 88 17.24 10.67 2.54
N ASN A 89 17.17 11.32 1.38
CA ASN A 89 18.16 12.29 0.88
C ASN A 89 19.62 11.77 0.91
N LEU A 90 19.83 10.48 0.66
CA LEU A 90 21.13 9.82 0.69
C LEU A 90 21.79 9.80 -0.69
N ARG A 91 23.09 10.09 -0.74
CA ARG A 91 23.88 10.00 -1.97
C ARG A 91 24.63 8.68 -2.04
N GLN A 92 25.05 8.29 -3.24
CA GLN A 92 25.85 7.07 -3.45
C GLN A 92 27.14 7.04 -2.59
N ALA A 93 27.75 8.21 -2.38
CA ALA A 93 28.94 8.36 -1.55
C ALA A 93 28.69 8.01 -0.07
N ASP A 94 27.47 8.23 0.43
CA ASP A 94 27.09 7.92 1.81
C ASP A 94 26.95 6.41 2.01
N LEU A 95 26.50 5.70 0.97
CA LEU A 95 26.36 4.25 0.96
C LEU A 95 27.70 3.51 0.80
N ALA A 96 28.67 4.11 0.09
CA ALA A 96 29.98 3.51 -0.13
C ALA A 96 30.69 3.13 1.19
N ARG A 97 30.56 3.94 2.24
CA ARG A 97 31.19 3.65 3.53
C ARG A 97 30.77 2.30 4.14
N ARG A 98 29.57 1.82 3.83
CA ARG A 98 29.00 0.59 4.42
C ARG A 98 28.79 -0.56 3.42
N LEU A 99 28.68 -0.27 2.12
CA LEU A 99 28.39 -1.29 1.09
C LEU A 99 29.60 -1.76 0.28
N GLY A 100 30.70 -0.99 0.26
CA GLY A 100 31.89 -1.31 -0.52
C GLY A 100 32.47 -0.09 -1.25
N SER A 101 33.29 -0.30 -2.29
CA SER A 101 33.87 0.83 -3.01
C SER A 101 32.83 1.65 -3.77
N SER A 102 33.14 2.92 -4.03
CA SER A 102 32.27 3.83 -4.79
C SER A 102 31.86 3.29 -6.16
N GLY A 103 32.77 2.56 -6.84
CA GLY A 103 32.48 1.89 -8.11
C GLY A 103 31.39 0.82 -7.97
N VAL A 104 31.47 -0.02 -6.92
CA VAL A 104 30.47 -1.07 -6.66
C VAL A 104 29.10 -0.47 -6.35
N VAL A 105 29.06 0.59 -5.55
CA VAL A 105 27.79 1.28 -5.25
C VAL A 105 27.20 1.91 -6.51
N SER A 106 28.01 2.54 -7.35
CA SER A 106 27.54 3.09 -8.62
C SER A 106 26.97 2.02 -9.56
N GLU A 107 27.62 0.86 -9.68
CA GLU A 107 27.09 -0.25 -10.47
C GLU A 107 25.75 -0.77 -9.93
N ILE A 108 25.59 -0.86 -8.61
CA ILE A 108 24.35 -1.29 -7.96
C ILE A 108 23.23 -0.27 -8.19
N VAL A 109 23.50 1.01 -7.94
CA VAL A 109 22.50 2.09 -8.06
C VAL A 109 22.06 2.29 -9.52
N ASN A 110 22.95 2.04 -10.48
CA ASN A 110 22.63 2.06 -11.90
C ASN A 110 22.09 0.72 -12.44
N GLY A 111 21.80 -0.27 -11.58
CA GLY A 111 21.24 -1.57 -11.97
C GLY A 111 22.18 -2.47 -12.79
N LYS A 112 23.47 -2.11 -12.93
CA LYS A 112 24.48 -2.91 -13.66
C LYS A 112 24.96 -4.12 -12.86
N ARG A 113 24.76 -4.09 -11.54
CA ARG A 113 25.18 -5.15 -10.62
C ARG A 113 24.07 -5.46 -9.62
N SER A 114 23.85 -6.75 -9.38
CA SER A 114 22.90 -7.20 -8.37
C SER A 114 23.40 -6.92 -6.95
N ILE A 115 22.44 -6.71 -6.04
CA ILE A 115 22.70 -6.55 -4.61
C ILE A 115 22.94 -7.93 -3.99
N SER A 116 24.08 -8.12 -3.34
CA SER A 116 24.35 -9.37 -2.63
C SER A 116 23.57 -9.45 -1.31
N LYS A 117 23.34 -10.65 -0.77
CA LYS A 117 22.62 -10.85 0.51
C LYS A 117 23.24 -10.07 1.69
N SER A 118 24.56 -9.93 1.72
CA SER A 118 25.25 -9.14 2.76
C SER A 118 24.96 -7.64 2.58
N GLN A 119 24.97 -7.15 1.35
CA GLN A 119 24.61 -5.76 1.03
C GLN A 119 23.14 -5.48 1.33
N ALA A 120 22.23 -6.39 0.97
CA ALA A 120 20.80 -6.30 1.28
C ALA A 120 20.56 -6.16 2.80
N LYS A 121 21.30 -6.94 3.61
CA LYS A 121 21.24 -6.81 5.07
C LYS A 121 21.70 -5.43 5.55
N THR A 122 22.85 -4.95 5.04
CA THR A 122 23.35 -3.61 5.36
C THR A 122 22.37 -2.51 4.95
N LEU A 123 21.76 -2.62 3.77
CA LEU A 123 20.74 -1.68 3.29
C LEU A 123 19.50 -1.69 4.18
N GLY A 124 19.03 -2.87 4.59
CA GLY A 124 17.93 -3.01 5.55
C GLY A 124 18.23 -2.32 6.88
N GLU A 125 19.47 -2.39 7.37
CA GLU A 125 19.90 -1.65 8.56
C GLU A 125 19.99 -0.13 8.35
N ILE A 126 20.40 0.34 7.16
CA ILE A 126 20.47 1.78 6.84
C ILE A 126 19.08 2.39 6.78
N PHE A 127 18.17 1.75 6.05
CA PHE A 127 16.83 2.26 5.79
C PHE A 127 15.79 1.81 6.81
N GLN A 128 16.16 0.96 7.77
CA GLN A 128 15.24 0.37 8.75
C GLN A 128 14.08 -0.40 8.10
N VAL A 129 14.38 -1.15 7.03
CA VAL A 129 13.42 -1.96 6.26
C VAL A 129 13.86 -3.43 6.18
N SER A 130 12.97 -4.30 5.72
CA SER A 130 13.30 -5.71 5.49
C SER A 130 14.38 -5.85 4.42
N PRO A 131 15.47 -6.63 4.65
CA PRO A 131 16.47 -6.95 3.63
C PRO A 131 15.87 -7.61 2.38
N GLY A 132 14.70 -8.24 2.51
CA GLY A 132 13.99 -8.89 1.39
C GLY A 132 13.56 -7.92 0.29
N LEU A 133 13.53 -6.61 0.57
CA LEU A 133 13.26 -5.59 -0.45
C LEU A 133 14.40 -5.42 -1.47
N PHE A 134 15.58 -5.97 -1.18
CA PHE A 134 16.78 -5.85 -2.02
C PHE A 134 17.24 -7.20 -2.62
N ILE A 135 16.38 -8.22 -2.66
CA ILE A 135 16.69 -9.59 -3.10
C ILE A 135 15.81 -9.99 -4.27
#